data_AF-A0A8S0Z3A6-F1
#
_entry.id   AF-A0A8S0Z3A6-F1
#
_cell.length_a   1.000
_cell.length_b   1.000
_cell.length_c   1.000
_cell.angle_alpha   90.00
_cell.angle_beta   90.00
_cell.angle_gamma   90.00
#
_symmetry.space_group_name_H-M   'P 1'
#
loop_
_entity.id
_entity.type
_entity.pdbx_description
1 polymer ?
#
loop_
_entity_poly.entity_id
_entity_poly.type
_entity_poly.pdbx_seq_one_letter_code
_entity_poly.pdbx_strand_id
1 'polypeptide(L)' 'MSRLSAIVLIAVFTLYLININGVESAKCLQHGDACNNDSQCCFGTKCHRFAKKCQVQINPEELKNPQLKHNP' A
#
# COMPACT_ATOMS: atom_id res chain seq x y z
N MET A 1 -3.33 28.12 -38.07
CA MET A 1 -1.98 27.71 -37.66
C MET A 1 -1.74 27.86 -36.15
N SER A 2 -1.87 29.05 -35.55
CA SER A 2 -1.62 29.29 -34.11
C SER A 2 -2.56 28.54 -33.14
N ARG A 3 -3.84 28.38 -33.49
CA ARG A 3 -4.80 27.62 -32.66
C ARG A 3 -4.52 26.12 -32.59
N LEU A 4 -4.02 25.54 -33.68
CA LEU A 4 -3.68 24.12 -33.74
C LEU A 4 -2.43 23.83 -32.90
N SER A 5 -1.43 24.71 -32.92
CA SER A 5 -0.24 24.53 -32.08
C SER A 5 -0.57 24.65 -30.59
N ALA A 6 -1.47 25.56 -30.20
CA ALA A 6 -1.90 25.68 -28.81
C ALA A 6 -2.62 24.42 -28.31
N ILE A 7 -3.49 23.81 -29.14
CA ILE A 7 -4.19 22.56 -28.78
C ILE A 7 -3.22 21.40 -28.60
N VAL A 8 -2.22 21.28 -29.48
CA VAL A 8 -1.19 20.23 -29.39
C VAL A 8 -0.37 20.38 -28.10
N LEU A 9 0.02 21.60 -27.74
CA LEU A 9 0.78 21.86 -26.52
C LEU A 9 -0.02 21.54 -25.26
N ILE A 10 -1.31 21.91 -25.22
CA ILE A 10 -2.19 21.58 -24.09
C ILE A 10 -2.37 20.07 -23.97
N ALA A 11 -2.57 19.35 -25.07
CA ALA A 11 -2.74 17.90 -25.05
C ALA A 11 -1.48 17.15 -24.59
N VAL A 12 -0.29 17.59 -25.00
CA VAL A 12 0.98 17.01 -24.53
C VAL A 12 1.18 17.28 -23.05
N PHE A 13 0.85 18.49 -22.59
CA PHE A 13 0.97 18.86 -21.18
C PHE A 13 0.01 18.09 -20.28
N THR A 14 -1.23 17.88 -20.70
CA THR A 14 -2.19 17.08 -19.93
C THR A 14 -1.79 15.60 -19.87
N LEU A 15 -1.30 15.02 -20.98
CA LEU A 15 -0.77 13.65 -20.98
C LEU A 15 0.45 13.51 -20.07
N TYR A 16 1.34 14.51 -20.03
CA TYR A 16 2.48 14.52 -19.11
C TYR A 16 2.01 14.47 -17.65
N LEU A 17 1.04 15.31 -17.26
CA LEU A 17 0.52 15.35 -15.89
C LEU A 17 -0.19 14.07 -15.43
N ILE A 18 -0.85 13.34 -16.34
CA ILE A 18 -1.51 12.06 -16.02
C ILE A 18 -0.47 10.99 -15.64
N ASN A 19 0.71 10.99 -16.26
CA ASN A 19 1.77 10.01 -15.96
C ASN A 19 2.48 10.25 -14.60
N ILE A 20 2.37 11.44 -14.01
CA ILE A 20 2.98 11.76 -12.71
C ILE A 20 2.14 11.20 -11.56
N ASN A 21 0.81 11.15 -11.75
CA ASN A 21 -0.12 10.59 -10.80
C ASN A 21 -0.40 9.14 -11.18
N GLY A 22 0.63 8.29 -11.09
CA GLY A 22 0.40 6.86 -11.02
C GLY A 22 -0.63 6.63 -9.93
N VAL A 23 -1.81 6.13 -10.30
CA VAL A 23 -2.79 5.63 -9.34
C VAL A 23 -2.07 4.51 -8.60
N GLU A 24 -1.49 4.86 -7.45
CA GLU A 24 -1.00 3.88 -6.50
C GLU A 24 -2.24 3.17 -5.99
N SER A 25 -2.66 2.13 -6.72
CA SER A 25 -3.63 1.16 -6.23
C SER A 25 -3.21 0.86 -4.82
N ALA A 26 -3.99 1.30 -3.84
CA ALA A 26 -3.62 1.34 -2.43
C ALA A 26 -3.06 -0.03 -2.01
N LYS A 27 -1.74 -0.19 -2.12
CA LYS A 27 -1.08 -1.43 -1.78
C LYS A 27 -1.08 -1.43 -0.26
N CYS A 28 -1.61 -2.49 0.31
CA CYS A 28 -1.50 -2.68 1.74
C CYS A 28 -0.02 -2.69 2.13
N LEU A 29 0.28 -2.12 3.30
CA LEU A 29 1.60 -2.06 3.88
C LEU A 29 2.06 -3.47 4.27
N GLN A 30 3.29 -3.81 3.88
CA GLN A 30 3.92 -5.09 4.16
C GLN A 30 4.46 -5.15 5.59
N HIS A 31 4.89 -6.35 6.00
CA HIS A 31 5.54 -6.53 7.29
C HIS A 31 6.77 -5.62 7.42
N GLY A 32 6.83 -4.82 8.49
CA GLY A 32 7.91 -3.87 8.74
C GLY A 32 7.70 -2.48 8.11
N ASP A 33 6.63 -2.28 7.33
CA ASP A 33 6.26 -0.94 6.86
C ASP A 33 5.68 -0.09 7.98
N ALA A 34 5.93 1.22 7.90
CA ALA A 34 5.44 2.17 8.88
C ALA A 34 3.93 2.36 8.75
N CYS A 35 3.19 2.19 9.84
CA CYS A 35 1.74 2.27 9.87
C CYS A 35 1.25 3.17 11.02
N ASN A 36 0.09 3.78 10.81
CA ASN A 36 -0.65 4.51 11.83
C ASN A 36 -1.86 3.72 12.33
N ASN A 37 -2.55 3.03 11.41
CA ASN A 37 -3.75 2.25 11.67
C ASN A 37 -3.64 0.84 11.09
N ASP A 38 -4.36 -0.11 11.69
CA ASP A 38 -4.41 -1.51 11.25
C ASP A 38 -4.88 -1.70 9.81
N SER A 39 -5.81 -0.85 9.35
CA SER A 39 -6.40 -0.93 8.01
C SER A 39 -5.40 -0.66 6.88
N GLN A 40 -4.22 -0.14 7.23
CA GLN A 40 -3.15 0.11 6.27
C GLN A 40 -2.32 -1.16 6.04
N CYS A 41 -2.29 -2.08 7.00
CA CYS A 41 -1.50 -3.31 6.93
C CYS A 41 -2.21 -4.40 6.12
N CYS A 42 -1.44 -5.26 5.44
CA CYS A 42 -1.99 -6.39 4.71
C CYS A 42 -2.70 -7.40 5.62
N PHE A 43 -3.60 -8.21 5.04
CA PHE A 43 -4.33 -9.26 5.76
C PHE A 43 -3.38 -10.17 6.56
N GLY A 44 -3.73 -10.45 7.81
CA GLY A 44 -2.89 -11.23 8.74
C GLY A 44 -1.81 -10.43 9.45
N THR A 45 -1.68 -9.13 9.17
CA THR A 45 -0.81 -8.21 9.90
C THR A 45 -1.61 -7.07 10.55
N LYS A 46 -1.08 -6.54 11.64
CA LYS A 46 -1.69 -5.46 12.43
C LYS A 46 -0.64 -4.40 12.72
N CYS A 47 -1.09 -3.17 12.93
CA CYS A 47 -0.19 -2.08 13.21
C CYS A 47 0.21 -2.12 14.69
N HIS A 48 1.50 -2.30 14.95
CA HIS A 48 2.00 -2.33 16.32
C HIS A 48 1.93 -0.92 16.94
N ARG A 49 1.21 -0.76 18.05
CA ARG A 49 0.91 0.55 18.66
C ARG A 49 2.15 1.40 18.97
N PHE A 50 3.22 0.77 19.46
CA PHE A 50 4.46 1.45 19.87
C PHE A 50 5.47 1.56 18.73
N ALA A 51 5.84 0.44 18.10
CA ALA A 51 6.77 0.42 16.96
C ALA A 51 6.23 1.16 15.72
N LYS A 52 4.91 1.35 15.58
CA LYS A 52 4.26 1.94 14.40
C LYS A 52 4.61 1.20 13.11
N LYS A 53 4.61 -0.13 13.20
CA LYS A 53 5.06 -1.05 12.14
C LYS A 53 4.06 -2.18 11.96
N CYS A 54 3.79 -2.60 10.73
CA CYS A 54 2.92 -3.74 10.46
C CYS A 54 3.60 -5.05 10.90
N GLN A 55 3.00 -5.80 11.81
CA GLN A 55 3.53 -7.05 12.36
C GLN A 55 2.49 -8.18 12.30
N VAL A 56 2.96 -9.40 12.05
CA VAL A 56 2.13 -10.61 12.08
C VAL A 56 1.63 -10.84 13.51
N GLN A 57 0.34 -11.08 13.67
CA GLN A 57 -0.24 -11.45 14.96
C GLN A 57 -0.02 -12.96 15.18
N ILE A 58 0.83 -13.31 16.13
CA ILE A 58 1.02 -14.69 16.58
C ILE A 58 0.27 -14.80 17.89
N ASN A 59 -0.78 -15.64 17.92
CA ASN A 59 -1.50 -15.90 19.17
C ASN A 59 -0.56 -16.66 20.13
N PRO A 60 -0.67 -16.47 21.45
CA PRO A 60 0.19 -17.17 22.42
C PRO A 60 0.03 -18.69 22.36
N GLU A 61 -1.11 -19.15 21.85
CA GLU A 61 -1.46 -20.56 21.65
C GLU A 61 -0.68 -21.14 20.45
N GLU A 62 -0.57 -20.35 19.37
CA GLU A 62 0.26 -20.64 18.19
C GLU A 62 1.75 -20.63 18.51
N LEU A 63 2.18 -19.77 19.45
CA LEU A 63 3.58 -19.74 19.90
C LEU A 63 3.96 -21.03 20.64
N LYS A 64 2.99 -21.65 21.34
CA LYS A 64 3.20 -22.90 22.08
C LYS A 64 3.13 -24.13 21.17
N ASN A 65 2.50 -24.01 20.01
CA ASN A 65 2.44 -25.05 18.98
C ASN A 65 2.46 -24.43 17.57
N PRO A 66 3.66 -24.22 16.97
CA PRO A 66 3.83 -23.59 15.65
C PRO A 66 3.14 -24.31 14.49
N GLN A 67 2.66 -25.54 14.70
CA GLN A 67 2.03 -26.38 13.69
C GLN A 67 0.53 -26.04 13.45
N LEU A 68 -0.11 -25.21 14.28
CA LEU A 68 -1.55 -24.95 14.15
C LEU A 68 -1.89 -24.05 12.94
N LYS A 69 -0.95 -23.21 12.49
CA LYS A 69 -1.13 -22.31 11.34
C LYS A 69 -1.20 -23.03 9.98
N HIS A 70 -0.89 -24.33 9.91
CA HIS A 70 -0.85 -25.11 8.66
C HIS A 70 -1.91 -26.23 8.62
N ASN A 71 -3.13 -25.96 9.09
CA ASN A 71 -4.27 -26.81 8.76
C ASN A 71 -5.26 -25.96 7.93
N PRO A 72 -5.44 -26.26 6.62
CA PRO A 72 -6.37 -25.52 5.76
C PRO A 72 -7.84 -25.68 6.20
#